data_AF-A0A0P9HCL3-F1
#
_entry.id   AF-A0A0P9HCL3-F1
#
_cell.length_a   1.000
_cell.length_b   1.000
_cell.length_c   1.000
_cell.angle_alpha   90.00
_cell.angle_beta   90.00
_cell.angle_gamma   90.00
#
_symmetry.space_group_name_H-M   'P 1'
#
loop_
_entity.id
_entity.type
_entity.pdbx_description
1 polymer ?
#
loop_
_entity_poly.entity_id
_entity_poly.type
_entity_poly.pdbx_seq_one_letter_code
_entity_poly.pdbx_strand_id
1 'polypeptide(L)'
;MRSLTVKLTLAFLLIGAIGASLVAVLVGLRTRSEFDRFVSQRDQDALVQALTAYYQSHGNWSGVDTMLADTPPLNFYSRSMKLIDPAGTVLLDSGKTGSDVPLPPDWRTASTPVQVNGQTAAYALFPPTSSQPAARPNGPSPDVQFRERVTSAALMSAGIAALIALLLGLLLARTLTRPLRELTLATEAMARGQLGQQVVVRSRDEIGELAHSFNQMNADLARASQLRKQMTADLAHDLRTPLSILRGYTEGLQ
;
A
#
# COMPACT_ATOMS: atom_id res chain seq x y z
N MET A 1 -2.73 33.49 1.22
CA MET A 1 -3.00 32.63 0.04
C MET A 1 -2.35 31.27 0.27
N ARG A 2 -3.00 30.15 -0.07
CA ARG A 2 -2.37 28.82 0.06
C ARG A 2 -1.64 28.54 -1.25
N SER A 3 -0.32 28.41 -1.19
CA SER A 3 0.49 28.16 -2.39
C SER A 3 0.19 26.78 -2.98
N LEU A 4 0.04 26.74 -4.31
CA LEU A 4 -0.12 25.58 -5.17
C LEU A 4 1.07 24.65 -5.00
N THR A 5 2.27 25.22 -4.91
CA THR A 5 3.53 24.49 -4.67
C THR A 5 3.48 23.77 -3.33
N VAL A 6 2.97 24.42 -2.28
CA VAL A 6 2.78 23.80 -0.95
C VAL A 6 1.72 22.70 -1.00
N LYS A 7 0.61 22.92 -1.72
CA LYS A 7 -0.45 21.93 -1.90
C LYS A 7 0.04 20.69 -2.66
N LEU A 8 0.83 20.89 -3.72
CA LEU A 8 1.45 19.85 -4.53
C LEU A 8 2.47 19.05 -3.71
N THR A 9 3.39 19.73 -3.03
CA THR A 9 4.41 19.07 -2.20
C THR A 9 3.78 18.26 -1.08
N LEU A 10 2.77 18.79 -0.38
CA LEU A 10 2.01 18.04 0.62
C LEU A 10 1.27 16.84 0.01
N ALA A 11 0.64 17.00 -1.15
CA ALA A 11 -0.04 15.89 -1.82
C ALA A 11 0.93 14.77 -2.22
N PHE A 12 2.10 15.12 -2.80
CA PHE A 12 3.13 14.13 -3.14
C PHE A 12 3.73 13.46 -1.92
N LEU A 13 4.03 14.23 -0.86
CA LEU A 13 4.51 13.68 0.41
C LEU A 13 3.50 12.72 1.02
N LEU A 14 2.21 13.08 0.99
CA LEU A 14 1.14 12.26 1.55
C LEU A 14 0.93 10.98 0.72
N ILE A 15 0.95 11.06 -0.62
CA ILE A 15 0.90 9.88 -1.50
C ILE A 15 2.10 8.96 -1.24
N GLY A 16 3.31 9.51 -1.16
CA GLY A 16 4.53 8.76 -0.88
C GLY A 16 4.51 8.11 0.50
N ALA A 17 4.10 8.86 1.53
CA ALA A 17 4.00 8.38 2.90
C ALA A 17 2.93 7.29 3.06
N ILE A 18 1.76 7.44 2.42
CA ILE A 18 0.71 6.42 2.40
C ILE A 18 1.23 5.16 1.69
N GLY A 19 1.87 5.31 0.53
CA GLY A 19 2.45 4.18 -0.20
C GLY A 19 3.48 3.42 0.63
N ALA A 20 4.44 4.14 1.22
CA ALA A 20 5.48 3.57 2.07
C ALA A 20 4.90 2.90 3.33
N SER A 21 3.94 3.56 4.00
CA SER A 21 3.29 3.01 5.20
C SER A 21 2.48 1.77 4.88
N LEU A 22 1.74 1.76 3.77
CA LEU A 22 0.96 0.61 3.34
C LEU A 22 1.87 -0.59 3.05
N VAL A 23 2.98 -0.38 2.34
CA VAL A 23 4.00 -1.41 2.10
C VAL A 23 4.61 -1.90 3.40
N ALA A 24 5.02 -0.99 4.29
CA ALA A 24 5.63 -1.34 5.58
C ALA A 24 4.67 -2.13 6.48
N VAL A 25 3.40 -1.74 6.54
CA VAL A 25 2.36 -2.45 7.31
C VAL A 25 2.09 -3.83 6.71
N LEU A 26 1.95 -3.95 5.39
CA LEU A 26 1.70 -5.23 4.73
C LEU A 26 2.88 -6.20 4.89
N VAL A 27 4.11 -5.70 4.77
CA VAL A 27 5.32 -6.47 5.05
C VAL A 27 5.37 -6.86 6.52
N GLY A 28 5.22 -5.91 7.45
CA GLY A 28 5.33 -6.14 8.90
C GLY A 28 4.28 -7.12 9.45
N LEU A 29 3.03 -7.03 8.98
CA LEU A 29 1.97 -7.97 9.37
C LEU A 29 2.24 -9.39 8.86
N ARG A 30 2.94 -9.54 7.72
CA ARG A 30 3.31 -10.84 7.13
C ARG A 30 4.61 -11.41 7.69
N THR A 31 5.58 -10.58 8.10
CA THR A 31 6.86 -11.02 8.68
C THR A 31 6.67 -11.65 10.06
N ARG A 32 5.70 -11.18 10.86
CA ARG A 32 5.49 -11.65 12.24
C ARG A 32 5.06 -13.11 12.32
N SER A 33 4.28 -13.61 11.35
CA SER A 33 3.81 -15.00 11.34
C SER A 33 4.87 -16.03 10.91
N GLU A 34 6.00 -15.57 10.37
CA GLU A 34 6.96 -16.43 9.66
C GLU A 34 8.26 -16.58 10.44
N PHE A 35 8.57 -15.59 11.28
CA PHE A 35 9.56 -15.72 12.35
C PHE A 35 9.21 -16.86 13.32
N ASP A 36 7.93 -16.96 13.74
CA ASP A 36 7.48 -18.01 14.67
C ASP A 36 7.64 -19.42 14.08
N ARG A 37 7.46 -19.58 12.76
CA ARG A 37 7.69 -20.87 12.06
C ARG A 37 9.17 -21.20 11.93
N PHE A 38 10.00 -20.23 11.55
CA PHE A 38 11.44 -20.41 11.40
C PHE A 38 12.11 -20.79 12.72
N VAL A 39 11.77 -20.09 13.81
CA VAL A 39 12.30 -20.38 15.14
C VAL A 39 11.81 -21.77 15.60
N SER A 40 10.52 -22.10 15.40
CA SER A 40 9.99 -23.42 15.75
C SER A 40 10.68 -24.58 15.04
N GLN A 41 11.02 -24.46 13.75
CA GLN A 41 11.66 -25.55 13.00
C GLN A 41 13.13 -25.72 13.39
N ARG A 42 13.87 -24.61 13.52
CA ARG A 42 15.26 -24.62 14.01
C ARG A 42 15.37 -25.27 15.40
N ASP A 43 14.41 -24.97 16.27
CA ASP A 43 14.44 -25.46 17.65
C ASP A 43 14.02 -26.94 17.76
N GLN A 44 13.11 -27.43 16.88
CA GLN A 44 12.81 -28.87 16.77
C GLN A 44 14.04 -29.68 16.36
N ASP A 45 14.80 -29.22 15.36
CA ASP A 45 16.02 -29.89 14.92
C ASP A 45 17.07 -29.93 16.02
N ALA A 46 17.26 -28.81 16.73
CA ALA A 46 18.18 -28.73 17.87
C ALA A 46 17.76 -29.69 19.00
N LEU A 47 16.45 -29.82 19.27
CA LEU A 47 15.93 -30.71 20.29
C LEU A 47 16.13 -32.18 19.93
N VAL A 48 15.85 -32.58 18.69
CA VAL A 48 16.06 -33.95 18.21
C VAL A 48 17.54 -34.33 18.29
N GLN A 49 18.44 -33.42 17.92
CA GLN A 49 19.88 -33.63 18.07
C GLN A 49 20.29 -33.79 19.55
N ALA A 50 19.74 -32.96 20.44
CA ALA A 50 20.01 -33.06 21.87
C ALA A 50 19.50 -34.38 22.48
N LEU A 51 18.30 -34.83 22.10
CA LEU A 51 17.77 -36.15 22.47
C LEU A 51 18.64 -37.29 21.95
N THR A 52 19.14 -37.16 20.72
CA THR A 52 20.05 -38.13 20.11
C THR A 52 21.34 -38.24 20.92
N ALA A 53 21.96 -37.10 21.25
CA ALA A 53 23.19 -37.04 22.05
C ALA A 53 22.98 -37.54 23.50
N TYR A 54 21.82 -37.24 24.09
CA TYR A 54 21.46 -37.73 25.41
C TYR A 54 21.35 -39.26 25.43
N TYR A 55 20.62 -39.85 24.50
CA TYR A 55 20.49 -41.31 24.40
C TYR A 55 21.82 -41.98 24.08
N GLN A 56 22.68 -41.37 23.25
CA GLN A 56 24.02 -41.88 22.98
C GLN A 56 24.92 -41.92 24.22
N SER A 57 24.79 -40.94 25.13
CA SER A 57 25.62 -40.85 26.34
C SER A 57 25.10 -41.69 27.51
N HIS A 58 23.78 -41.81 27.67
CA HIS A 58 23.16 -42.48 28.82
C HIS A 58 22.63 -43.89 28.48
N GLY A 59 22.35 -44.18 27.20
CA GLY A 59 21.78 -45.44 26.74
C GLY A 59 20.32 -45.68 27.14
N ASN A 60 19.66 -44.69 27.77
CA ASN A 60 18.26 -44.75 28.20
C ASN A 60 17.66 -43.34 28.27
N TRP A 61 16.36 -43.25 28.56
CA TRP A 61 15.60 -41.99 28.62
C TRP A 61 15.37 -41.46 30.05
N SER A 62 15.97 -42.07 31.07
CA SER A 62 15.74 -41.70 32.48
C SER A 62 16.44 -40.39 32.83
N GLY A 63 15.68 -39.32 33.10
CA GLY A 63 16.21 -37.99 33.42
C GLY A 63 16.27 -37.04 32.22
N VAL A 64 15.70 -37.45 31.07
CA VAL A 64 15.56 -36.60 29.88
C VAL A 64 14.68 -35.37 30.15
N ASP A 65 13.74 -35.47 31.09
CA ASP A 65 12.90 -34.38 31.57
C ASP A 65 13.71 -33.26 32.22
N THR A 66 14.71 -33.61 33.05
CA THR A 66 15.64 -32.67 33.67
C THR A 66 16.52 -31.99 32.62
N MET A 67 17.04 -32.77 31.67
CA MET A 67 17.85 -32.23 30.56
C MET A 67 17.07 -31.22 29.72
N LEU A 68 15.80 -31.51 29.43
CA LEU A 68 14.90 -30.63 28.67
C LEU A 68 14.50 -29.38 29.46
N ALA A 69 14.44 -29.46 30.79
CA ALA A 69 14.16 -28.33 31.67
C ALA A 69 15.36 -27.35 31.74
N ASP A 70 16.58 -27.90 31.75
CA ASP A 70 17.82 -27.15 32.02
C ASP A 70 18.55 -26.66 30.75
N THR A 71 18.00 -26.88 29.56
CA THR A 71 18.63 -26.46 28.28
C THR A 71 17.87 -25.28 27.62
N PRO A 72 18.25 -24.01 27.85
CA PRO A 72 17.73 -22.87 27.07
C PRO A 72 18.29 -22.92 25.64
N PRO A 73 17.50 -22.58 24.59
CA PRO A 73 16.11 -22.14 24.56
C PRO A 73 15.07 -23.27 24.46
N LEU A 74 15.49 -24.54 24.53
CA LEU A 74 14.63 -25.71 24.37
C LEU A 74 13.47 -25.72 25.39
N ASN A 75 13.65 -25.10 26.57
CA ASN A 75 12.63 -24.94 27.60
C ASN A 75 11.34 -24.21 27.17
N PHE A 76 11.34 -23.49 26.04
CA PHE A 76 10.14 -22.83 25.50
C PHE A 76 9.32 -23.79 24.61
N TYR A 77 10.00 -24.67 23.87
CA TYR A 77 9.41 -25.59 22.89
C TYR A 77 9.21 -27.01 23.42
N SER A 78 9.97 -27.43 24.44
CA SER A 78 9.73 -28.67 25.18
C SER A 78 8.38 -28.64 25.88
N ARG A 79 7.83 -27.45 26.20
CA ARG A 79 6.55 -27.23 26.90
C ARG A 79 5.32 -27.95 26.34
N SER A 80 5.39 -28.49 25.14
CA SER A 80 4.35 -29.30 24.54
C SER A 80 4.98 -30.29 23.56
N MET A 81 5.72 -31.27 24.05
CA MET A 81 6.18 -32.38 23.22
C MET A 81 5.96 -33.72 23.90
N LYS A 82 5.77 -34.77 23.10
CA LYS A 82 5.72 -36.15 23.56
C LYS A 82 6.89 -36.93 22.99
N LEU A 83 7.60 -37.67 23.84
CA LEU A 83 8.56 -38.66 23.41
C LEU A 83 7.88 -40.02 23.46
N ILE A 84 7.95 -40.79 22.37
CA ILE A 84 7.22 -42.05 22.20
C ILE A 84 8.23 -43.13 21.86
N ASP A 85 8.13 -44.30 22.49
CA ASP A 85 8.96 -45.45 22.12
C ASP A 85 8.53 -46.05 20.76
N PRO A 86 9.32 -46.97 20.17
CA PRO A 86 8.92 -47.66 18.94
C PRO A 86 7.65 -48.52 19.04
N ALA A 87 7.22 -48.86 20.26
CA ALA A 87 6.00 -49.62 20.54
C ALA A 87 4.74 -48.73 20.60
N GLY A 88 4.90 -47.40 20.70
CA GLY A 88 3.81 -46.44 20.84
C GLY A 88 3.51 -46.00 22.29
N THR A 89 4.35 -46.36 23.25
CA THR A 89 4.25 -45.91 24.64
C THR A 89 4.83 -44.50 24.77
N VAL A 90 4.11 -43.60 25.42
CA VAL A 90 4.62 -42.26 25.72
C VAL A 90 5.64 -42.36 26.86
N LEU A 91 6.91 -42.11 26.54
CA LEU A 91 8.05 -42.09 27.47
C LEU A 91 8.13 -40.77 28.25
N LEU A 92 7.72 -39.67 27.61
CA LEU A 92 7.74 -38.32 28.20
C LEU A 92 6.57 -37.51 27.64
N ASP A 93 5.90 -36.74 28.49
CA ASP A 93 5.00 -35.65 28.10
C ASP A 93 5.44 -34.38 28.83
N SER A 94 5.97 -33.41 28.08
CA SER A 94 6.51 -32.16 28.64
C SER A 94 5.47 -31.02 28.65
N GLY A 95 4.22 -31.34 28.29
CA GLY A 95 3.01 -30.50 28.34
C GLY A 95 2.56 -30.06 29.74
N LYS A 96 2.41 -28.75 30.01
CA LYS A 96 1.65 -28.24 31.19
C LYS A 96 0.13 -28.16 31.00
N THR A 97 -0.37 -28.41 29.79
CA THR A 97 -1.81 -28.43 29.47
C THR A 97 -2.27 -29.88 29.42
N GLY A 98 -2.97 -30.33 30.47
CA GLY A 98 -3.81 -31.53 30.49
C GLY A 98 -3.43 -32.62 29.49
N SER A 99 -2.48 -33.47 29.89
CA SER A 99 -1.99 -34.67 29.24
C SER A 99 -3.10 -35.71 28.98
N ASP A 100 -3.96 -35.44 28.00
CA ASP A 100 -4.95 -36.44 27.54
C ASP A 100 -5.28 -36.32 26.04
N VAL A 101 -4.47 -35.60 25.26
CA VAL A 101 -4.54 -35.69 23.80
C VAL A 101 -4.04 -37.08 23.40
N PRO A 102 -4.92 -37.97 22.90
CA PRO A 102 -4.51 -39.32 22.48
C PRO A 102 -3.51 -39.21 21.35
N LEU A 103 -2.60 -40.17 21.25
CA LEU A 103 -1.73 -40.25 20.09
C LEU A 103 -2.60 -40.35 18.82
N PRO A 104 -2.37 -39.51 17.80
CA PRO A 104 -3.03 -39.67 16.51
C PRO A 104 -2.82 -41.10 15.99
N PRO A 105 -3.78 -41.71 15.28
CA PRO A 105 -3.62 -43.07 14.72
C PRO A 105 -2.34 -43.21 13.87
N ASP A 106 -1.92 -42.11 13.26
CA ASP A 106 -0.80 -41.93 12.36
C ASP A 106 0.38 -41.17 13.04
N TRP A 107 0.53 -41.31 14.36
CA TRP A 107 1.61 -40.65 15.12
C TRP A 107 3.02 -40.97 14.62
N ARG A 108 3.26 -42.14 14.02
CA ARG A 108 4.58 -42.52 13.48
C ARG A 108 5.01 -41.67 12.29
N THR A 109 4.06 -41.25 11.45
CA THR A 109 4.32 -40.38 10.30
C THR A 109 4.25 -38.90 10.67
N ALA A 110 3.55 -38.56 11.76
CA ALA A 110 3.46 -37.21 12.30
C ALA A 110 4.57 -36.83 13.29
N SER A 111 5.52 -37.74 13.58
CA SER A 111 6.62 -37.53 14.52
C SER A 111 7.98 -37.58 13.84
N THR A 112 8.98 -36.96 14.47
CA THR A 112 10.37 -36.96 14.01
C THR A 112 11.12 -38.11 14.69
N PRO A 113 11.72 -39.04 13.93
CA PRO A 113 12.44 -40.18 14.53
C PRO A 113 13.78 -39.72 15.12
N VAL A 114 14.02 -40.10 16.37
CA VAL A 114 15.31 -39.95 17.05
C VAL A 114 16.13 -41.19 16.76
N GLN A 115 17.09 -41.07 15.84
CA GLN A 115 17.89 -42.20 15.36
C GLN A 115 19.27 -42.20 16.01
N VAL A 116 19.64 -43.34 16.60
CA VAL A 116 20.97 -43.57 17.16
C VAL A 116 21.55 -44.79 16.47
N ASN A 117 22.70 -44.64 15.81
CA ASN A 117 23.37 -45.70 15.06
C ASN A 117 22.47 -46.36 13.99
N GLY A 118 21.58 -45.59 13.36
CA GLY A 118 20.65 -46.09 12.32
C GLY A 118 19.44 -46.85 12.86
N GLN A 119 19.28 -46.98 14.18
CA GLN A 119 18.09 -47.53 14.82
C GLN A 119 17.26 -46.40 15.44
N THR A 120 15.92 -46.48 15.32
CA THR A 120 15.03 -45.48 15.93
C THR A 120 14.88 -45.78 17.41
N ALA A 121 15.47 -44.94 18.26
CA ALA A 121 15.45 -45.08 19.72
C ALA A 121 14.14 -44.54 20.32
N ALA A 122 13.56 -43.51 19.70
CA ALA A 122 12.28 -42.93 20.05
C ALA A 122 11.73 -42.06 18.90
N TYR A 123 10.50 -41.60 19.06
CA TYR A 123 9.83 -40.65 18.18
C TYR A 123 9.48 -39.38 18.98
N ALA A 124 9.93 -38.23 18.50
CA ALA A 124 9.58 -36.94 19.06
C ALA A 124 8.34 -36.40 18.33
N LEU A 125 7.21 -36.34 19.04
CA LEU A 125 5.96 -35.77 18.55
C LEU A 125 5.78 -34.36 19.09
N PHE A 126 5.65 -33.39 18.20
CA PHE A 126 5.33 -32.00 18.50
C PHE A 126 3.87 -31.76 18.11
N PRO A 127 2.93 -31.72 19.08
CA PRO A 127 1.55 -31.42 18.79
C PRO A 127 1.45 -30.07 18.10
N PRO A 128 0.61 -29.92 17.07
CA PRO A 128 0.34 -28.63 16.49
C PRO A 128 -0.19 -27.70 17.59
N THR A 129 0.57 -26.65 17.92
CA THR A 129 0.01 -25.53 18.66
C THR A 129 -1.11 -24.92 17.82
N SER A 130 -2.12 -24.32 18.43
CA SER A 130 -3.34 -23.78 17.77
C SER A 130 -3.08 -22.80 16.60
N SER A 131 -1.83 -22.38 16.38
CA SER A 131 -1.35 -21.54 15.29
C SER A 131 -0.67 -22.28 14.11
N GLN A 132 -0.44 -23.60 14.17
CA GLN A 132 0.21 -24.38 13.09
C GLN A 132 -0.59 -25.63 12.71
N PRO A 133 -0.98 -25.82 11.44
CA PRO A 133 -1.48 -27.11 10.96
C PRO A 133 -0.36 -28.16 10.90
N ALA A 134 -0.69 -29.44 11.14
CA ALA A 134 0.26 -30.55 11.08
C ALA A 134 0.95 -30.65 9.69
N ALA A 135 2.28 -30.79 9.69
CA ALA A 135 3.07 -30.92 8.46
C ALA A 135 2.78 -32.26 7.76
N ARG A 136 2.64 -32.23 6.42
CA ARG A 136 2.48 -33.45 5.62
C ARG A 136 3.85 -34.10 5.37
N PRO A 137 4.01 -35.43 5.52
CA PRO A 137 5.31 -36.11 5.42
C PRO A 137 6.04 -35.98 4.07
N ASN A 138 5.34 -35.60 2.99
CA ASN A 138 5.89 -35.46 1.62
C ASN A 138 5.43 -34.15 0.94
N GLY A 139 5.13 -33.11 1.70
CA GLY A 139 4.79 -31.80 1.14
C GLY A 139 6.03 -31.07 0.60
N PRO A 140 5.87 -30.12 -0.35
CA PRO A 140 6.97 -29.22 -0.73
C PRO A 140 7.53 -28.56 0.53
N SER A 141 8.86 -28.44 0.59
CA SER A 141 9.56 -28.02 1.80
C SER A 141 8.98 -26.68 2.33
N PRO A 142 8.78 -26.53 3.65
CA PRO A 142 8.09 -25.37 4.22
C PRO A 142 8.66 -24.01 3.78
N ASP A 143 9.94 -23.96 3.43
CA ASP A 143 10.64 -22.78 2.91
C ASP A 143 10.17 -22.36 1.50
N VAL A 144 9.81 -23.31 0.63
CA VAL A 144 9.31 -23.01 -0.73
C VAL A 144 7.89 -22.46 -0.67
N GLN A 145 7.02 -23.11 0.11
CA GLN A 145 5.63 -22.63 0.31
C GLN A 145 5.60 -21.26 1.01
N PHE A 146 6.55 -21.01 1.91
CA PHE A 146 6.72 -19.72 2.55
C PHE A 146 7.12 -18.64 1.53
N ARG A 147 8.16 -18.89 0.73
CA ARG A 147 8.62 -17.96 -0.32
C ARG A 147 7.49 -17.61 -1.27
N GLU A 148 6.73 -18.58 -1.77
CA GLU A 148 5.60 -18.33 -2.69
C GLU A 148 4.47 -17.52 -2.05
N ARG A 149 4.14 -17.77 -0.78
CA ARG A 149 3.10 -17.01 -0.06
C ARG A 149 3.53 -15.59 0.28
N VAL A 150 4.82 -15.36 0.54
CA VAL A 150 5.36 -14.02 0.76
C VAL A 150 5.46 -13.24 -0.54
N THR A 151 5.98 -13.85 -1.62
CA THR A 151 6.11 -13.16 -2.90
C THR A 151 4.75 -12.81 -3.49
N SER A 152 3.76 -13.72 -3.44
CA SER A 152 2.40 -13.44 -3.90
C SER A 152 1.72 -12.33 -3.08
N ALA A 153 1.87 -12.35 -1.75
CA ALA A 153 1.36 -11.29 -0.89
C ALA A 153 2.06 -9.93 -1.12
N ALA A 154 3.38 -9.95 -1.34
CA ALA A 154 4.17 -8.77 -1.67
C ALA A 154 3.76 -8.18 -3.02
N LEU A 155 3.54 -9.03 -4.04
CA LEU A 155 3.06 -8.60 -5.36
C LEU A 155 1.64 -8.02 -5.28
N MET A 156 0.75 -8.65 -4.52
CA MET A 156 -0.63 -8.17 -4.37
C MET A 156 -0.69 -6.84 -3.60
N SER A 157 0.11 -6.70 -2.54
CA SER A 157 0.24 -5.44 -1.80
C SER A 157 0.87 -4.33 -2.64
N ALA A 158 1.94 -4.62 -3.38
CA ALA A 158 2.55 -3.70 -4.33
C ALA A 158 1.55 -3.27 -5.42
N GLY A 159 0.76 -4.20 -5.95
CA GLY A 159 -0.28 -3.92 -6.94
C GLY A 159 -1.37 -2.98 -6.40
N ILE A 160 -1.85 -3.21 -5.18
CA ILE A 160 -2.83 -2.33 -4.52
C ILE A 160 -2.24 -0.94 -4.26
N ALA A 161 -1.01 -0.86 -3.74
CA ALA A 161 -0.32 0.40 -3.49
C ALA A 161 -0.14 1.20 -4.79
N ALA A 162 0.29 0.54 -5.87
CA ALA A 162 0.45 1.14 -7.18
C ALA A 162 -0.88 1.67 -7.74
N LEU A 163 -1.96 0.90 -7.58
CA LEU A 163 -3.30 1.30 -8.04
C LEU A 163 -3.80 2.53 -7.28
N ILE A 164 -3.62 2.58 -5.96
CA ILE A 164 -3.98 3.75 -5.14
C ILE A 164 -3.15 4.98 -5.55
N ALA A 165 -1.83 4.82 -5.72
CA ALA A 165 -0.95 5.90 -6.16
C ALA A 165 -1.35 6.44 -7.53
N LEU A 166 -1.70 5.56 -8.48
CA LEU A 166 -2.19 5.93 -9.80
C LEU A 166 -3.50 6.72 -9.72
N LEU A 167 -4.46 6.25 -8.93
CA LEU A 167 -5.75 6.93 -8.74
C LEU A 167 -5.57 8.34 -8.14
N LEU A 168 -4.73 8.47 -7.11
CA LEU A 168 -4.44 9.76 -6.48
C LEU A 168 -3.69 10.69 -7.43
N GLY A 169 -2.73 10.17 -8.20
CA GLY A 169 -2.01 10.92 -9.22
C GLY A 169 -2.93 11.43 -10.34
N LEU A 170 -3.84 10.59 -10.83
CA LEU A 170 -4.84 10.97 -11.84
C LEU A 170 -5.82 12.02 -11.32
N LEU A 171 -6.26 11.90 -10.07
CA LEU A 171 -7.13 12.88 -9.43
C LEU A 171 -6.42 14.23 -9.31
N LEU A 172 -5.19 14.23 -8.81
CA LEU A 172 -4.36 15.44 -8.69
C LEU A 172 -4.14 16.10 -10.06
N ALA A 173 -3.73 15.33 -11.07
CA ALA A 173 -3.56 15.81 -12.44
C ALA A 173 -4.85 16.46 -12.98
N ARG A 174 -6.01 15.81 -12.81
CA ARG A 174 -7.30 16.38 -13.23
C ARG A 174 -7.66 17.67 -12.52
N THR A 175 -7.34 17.81 -11.23
CA THR A 175 -7.63 19.05 -10.48
C THR A 175 -6.81 20.25 -10.97
N LEU A 176 -5.66 20.02 -11.58
CA LEU A 176 -4.77 21.08 -12.10
C LEU A 176 -5.00 21.36 -13.58
N THR A 177 -5.05 20.31 -14.41
CA THR A 177 -5.13 20.46 -15.86
C THR A 177 -6.48 21.00 -16.32
N ARG A 178 -7.58 20.70 -15.61
CA ARG A 178 -8.91 21.17 -16.02
C ARG A 178 -9.06 22.71 -15.95
N PRO A 179 -8.78 23.39 -14.83
CA PRO A 179 -8.82 24.86 -14.79
C PRO A 179 -7.86 25.53 -15.80
N LEU A 180 -6.65 24.96 -15.97
CA LEU A 180 -5.68 25.48 -16.94
C LEU A 180 -6.21 25.39 -18.37
N ARG A 181 -6.78 24.24 -18.76
CA ARG A 181 -7.37 24.06 -20.09
C ARG A 181 -8.55 25.02 -20.33
N GLU A 182 -9.39 25.25 -19.32
CA GLU A 182 -10.49 26.21 -19.42
C GLU A 182 -9.98 27.65 -19.61
N LEU A 183 -8.93 28.05 -18.90
CA LEU A 183 -8.27 29.34 -19.11
C LEU A 183 -7.65 29.46 -20.51
N THR A 184 -7.00 28.40 -21.01
CA THR A 184 -6.45 28.37 -22.37
C THR A 184 -7.55 28.61 -23.40
N LEU A 185 -8.65 27.85 -23.31
CA LEU A 185 -9.78 27.99 -24.25
C LEU A 185 -10.44 29.36 -24.17
N ALA A 186 -10.60 29.91 -22.96
CA ALA A 186 -11.15 31.26 -22.78
C ALA A 186 -10.22 32.35 -23.34
N THR A 187 -8.90 32.17 -23.20
CA THR A 187 -7.91 33.09 -23.77
C THR A 187 -7.95 33.06 -25.30
N GLU A 188 -8.05 31.88 -25.91
CA GLU A 188 -8.22 31.74 -27.36
C GLU A 188 -9.53 32.38 -27.85
N ALA A 189 -10.63 32.25 -27.09
CA ALA A 189 -11.89 32.90 -27.40
C ALA A 189 -11.78 34.43 -27.34
N MET A 190 -11.13 34.96 -26.29
CA MET A 190 -10.85 36.38 -26.14
C MET A 190 -10.02 36.92 -27.32
N ALA A 191 -8.99 36.18 -27.75
CA ALA A 191 -8.17 36.56 -28.91
C ALA A 191 -8.97 36.65 -30.22
N ARG A 192 -10.06 35.88 -30.34
CA ARG A 192 -11.02 35.98 -31.46
C ARG A 192 -12.08 37.08 -31.27
N GLY A 193 -11.94 37.93 -30.26
CA GLY A 193 -12.84 39.05 -29.98
C GLY A 193 -14.09 38.68 -29.18
N GLN A 194 -14.18 37.45 -28.65
CA GLN A 194 -15.29 37.01 -27.79
C GLN A 194 -15.03 37.51 -26.35
N LEU A 195 -15.35 38.77 -26.09
CA LEU A 195 -15.13 39.42 -24.81
C LEU A 195 -16.33 39.28 -23.86
N GLY A 196 -16.08 39.38 -22.56
CA GLY A 196 -17.11 39.40 -21.51
C GLY A 196 -17.48 38.03 -20.92
N GLN A 197 -16.93 36.93 -21.45
CA GLN A 197 -17.09 35.60 -20.85
C GLN A 197 -16.21 35.42 -19.61
N GLN A 198 -16.72 34.79 -18.55
CA GLN A 198 -15.96 34.53 -17.33
C GLN A 198 -15.59 33.05 -17.19
N VAL A 199 -14.40 32.79 -16.67
CA VAL A 199 -13.93 31.46 -16.27
C VAL A 199 -14.26 31.24 -14.79
N VAL A 200 -14.67 30.02 -14.44
CA VAL A 200 -15.02 29.66 -13.06
C VAL A 200 -13.78 29.59 -12.17
N VAL A 201 -13.77 30.37 -11.10
CA VAL A 201 -12.71 30.34 -10.08
C VAL A 201 -12.98 29.22 -9.09
N ARG A 202 -12.22 28.12 -9.19
CA ARG A 202 -12.43 26.90 -8.38
C ARG A 202 -11.49 26.76 -7.19
N SER A 203 -10.42 27.54 -7.15
CA SER A 203 -9.38 27.41 -6.13
C SER A 203 -9.03 28.75 -5.50
N ARG A 204 -8.38 28.69 -4.34
CA ARG A 204 -7.85 29.85 -3.59
C ARG A 204 -6.31 29.88 -3.59
N ASP A 205 -5.73 29.20 -4.57
CA ASP A 205 -4.31 29.16 -4.89
C ASP A 205 -4.02 30.03 -6.13
N GLU A 206 -2.79 29.96 -6.61
CA GLU A 206 -2.24 30.72 -7.73
C GLU A 206 -3.05 30.50 -9.02
N ILE A 207 -3.67 29.33 -9.21
CA ILE A 207 -4.56 29.09 -10.36
C ILE A 207 -5.87 29.88 -10.20
N GLY A 208 -6.40 29.96 -8.98
CA GLY A 208 -7.57 30.78 -8.68
C GLY A 208 -7.30 32.27 -8.85
N GLU A 209 -6.14 32.73 -8.39
CA GLU A 209 -5.69 34.11 -8.57
C GLU A 209 -5.49 34.45 -10.06
N LEU A 210 -4.90 33.54 -10.84
CA LEU A 210 -4.78 33.68 -12.29
C LEU A 210 -6.15 33.78 -12.95
N ALA A 211 -7.13 32.96 -12.54
CA ALA A 211 -8.48 33.02 -13.07
C ALA A 211 -9.20 34.33 -12.72
N HIS A 212 -8.99 34.87 -11.52
CA HIS A 212 -9.49 36.21 -11.16
C HIS A 212 -8.87 37.30 -12.03
N SER A 213 -7.55 37.31 -12.18
CA SER A 213 -6.84 38.27 -13.02
C SER A 213 -7.27 38.19 -14.49
N PHE A 214 -7.48 36.98 -15.02
CA PHE A 214 -8.02 36.77 -16.36
C PHE A 214 -9.42 37.37 -16.52
N ASN A 215 -10.33 37.10 -15.58
CA ASN A 215 -11.71 37.61 -15.63
C ASN A 215 -11.75 39.14 -15.58
N GLN A 216 -10.91 39.75 -14.73
CA GLN A 216 -10.80 41.20 -14.62
C GLN A 216 -10.33 41.82 -15.94
N MET A 217 -9.24 41.29 -16.50
CA MET A 217 -8.71 41.74 -17.80
C MET A 217 -9.74 41.60 -18.92
N ASN A 218 -10.49 40.49 -18.98
CA ASN A 218 -11.54 40.32 -19.99
C ASN A 218 -12.66 41.36 -19.85
N ALA A 219 -13.06 41.66 -18.62
CA ALA A 219 -14.10 42.65 -18.33
C ALA A 219 -13.65 44.08 -18.71
N ASP A 220 -12.40 44.42 -18.44
CA ASP A 220 -11.83 45.72 -18.79
C ASP A 220 -11.68 45.86 -20.31
N LEU A 221 -11.23 44.81 -21.00
CA LEU A 221 -11.15 44.80 -22.46
C LEU A 221 -12.54 44.89 -23.12
N ALA A 222 -13.54 44.20 -22.56
CA ALA A 222 -14.92 44.31 -23.02
C ALA A 222 -15.45 45.76 -22.90
N ARG A 223 -15.21 46.41 -21.76
CA ARG A 223 -15.59 47.82 -21.54
C ARG A 223 -14.87 48.76 -22.51
N ALA A 224 -13.57 48.60 -22.70
CA ALA A 224 -12.80 49.42 -23.63
C ALA A 224 -13.29 49.26 -25.08
N SER A 225 -13.61 48.02 -25.49
CA SER A 225 -14.17 47.73 -26.81
C SER A 225 -15.53 48.40 -27.02
N GLN A 226 -16.39 48.35 -26.00
CA GLN A 226 -17.72 48.98 -26.06
C GLN A 226 -17.63 50.51 -26.13
N LEU A 227 -16.78 51.12 -25.30
CA LEU A 227 -16.57 52.56 -25.31
C LEU A 227 -16.03 53.04 -26.67
N ARG A 228 -15.08 52.31 -27.26
CA ARG A 228 -14.56 52.61 -28.60
C ARG A 228 -15.65 52.57 -29.67
N LYS A 229 -16.57 51.60 -29.61
CA LYS A 229 -17.70 51.51 -30.55
C LYS A 229 -18.67 52.68 -30.38
N GLN A 230 -19.00 53.05 -29.15
CA GLN A 230 -19.87 54.19 -28.84
C GLN A 230 -19.27 55.50 -29.38
N MET A 231 -18.01 55.80 -29.05
CA MET A 231 -17.33 56.99 -29.55
C MET A 231 -17.33 57.05 -31.09
N THR A 232 -17.11 55.92 -31.76
CA THR A 232 -17.11 55.87 -33.23
C THR A 232 -18.50 56.14 -33.80
N ALA A 233 -19.55 55.63 -33.15
CA ALA A 233 -20.94 55.87 -33.56
C ALA A 233 -21.35 57.33 -33.35
N ASP A 234 -20.99 57.91 -32.20
CA ASP A 234 -21.27 59.30 -31.87
C ASP A 234 -20.57 60.25 -32.86
N LEU A 235 -19.29 60.03 -33.14
CA LEU A 235 -18.54 60.78 -34.14
C LEU A 235 -19.17 60.66 -35.54
N ALA A 236 -19.63 59.48 -35.94
CA ALA A 236 -20.30 59.29 -37.23
C ALA A 236 -21.64 60.03 -37.31
N HIS A 237 -22.38 60.11 -36.20
CA HIS A 237 -23.62 60.87 -36.12
C HIS A 237 -23.36 62.37 -36.24
N ASP A 238 -22.40 62.88 -35.48
CA ASP A 238 -22.06 64.31 -35.44
C ASP A 238 -21.49 64.81 -36.76
N LEU A 239 -20.78 63.96 -37.52
CA LEU A 239 -20.27 64.29 -38.85
C LEU A 239 -21.34 64.25 -39.94
N ARG A 240 -22.40 63.42 -39.79
CA ARG A 240 -23.47 63.30 -40.79
C ARG A 240 -24.25 64.61 -40.94
N THR A 241 -24.59 65.26 -39.84
CA THR A 241 -25.36 66.51 -39.82
C THR A 241 -24.74 67.65 -40.64
N PRO A 242 -23.47 68.06 -40.42
CA PRO A 242 -22.84 69.12 -41.22
C PRO A 242 -22.61 68.71 -42.67
N LEU A 243 -22.30 67.43 -42.93
CA LEU A 243 -22.13 66.94 -44.31
C LEU A 243 -23.45 67.01 -45.10
N SER A 244 -24.58 66.68 -44.48
CA SER A 244 -25.90 66.82 -45.09
C SER A 244 -26.22 68.28 -45.41
N ILE A 245 -25.84 69.22 -44.53
CA ILE A 245 -26.01 70.66 -44.76
C ILE A 245 -25.15 71.13 -45.94
N LEU A 246 -23.86 70.78 -45.97
CA LEU A 246 -22.95 71.14 -47.07
C LEU A 246 -23.44 70.61 -48.42
N ARG A 247 -23.97 69.38 -48.44
CA ARG A 247 -24.56 68.79 -49.65
C ARG A 247 -25.80 69.54 -50.12
N GLY A 248 -26.69 69.95 -49.21
CA GLY A 248 -27.85 70.78 -49.53
C GLY A 248 -27.46 72.12 -50.15
N TYR A 249 -26.39 72.75 -49.67
CA TYR A 249 -25.85 73.97 -50.28
C TYR A 249 -25.35 73.74 -51.72
N THR A 250 -24.66 72.63 -51.99
CA THR A 250 -24.18 72.33 -53.35
C THR A 250 -25.31 71.98 -54.32
N GLU A 251 -26.39 71.36 -53.85
CA GLU A 251 -27.57 71.05 -54.67
C GLU A 251 -28.40 72.30 -54.99
N GLY A 252 -28.44 73.28 -54.09
CA GLY A 252 -29.12 74.56 -54.33
C GLY A 252 -28.35 75.55 -55.22
N LEU A 253 -27.09 75.26 -55.56
CA LEU A 253 -26.26 76.06 -56.47
C LEU A 253 -26.32 75.58 -57.93
N GLN A 254 -27.00 74.48 -58.22
CA GLN A 254 -27.26 73.97 -59.57
C GLN A 254 -28.64 74.40 -60.07
#